data_AF-A0AA94F3T9-F1
#
_entry.id   AF-A0AA94F3T9-F1
#
_cell.length_a   1.000
_cell.length_b   1.000
_cell.length_c   1.000
_cell.angle_alpha   90.00
_cell.angle_beta   90.00
_cell.angle_gamma   90.00
#
_symmetry.space_group_name_H-M   'P 1'
#
loop_
_entity.id
_entity.type
_entity.pdbx_description
1 polymer ?
#
loop_
_entity_poly.entity_id
_entity_poly.type
_entity_poly.pdbx_seq_one_letter_code
_entity_poly.pdbx_strand_id
1 'polypeptide(L)'
;MRKFLFIYLTCLFLTPEHAQNSEVNETSPENFSLEGALAIFKTSSSLEEFEKAINEENNNVNNLDLNDDGTIDYITVEDLIEGSDHVIILSALVGNSDKQDIATLNIEKVGDEEAYIQIIGNEDLFDKNTVVEPYNVSEKIIDDKGPSILDLVPTRITVNVWSWPCIRFIYAPGYHIWVSPVRWSIYPRWWKPWRPMNHSVFITHIHKHRFHFHRTRSHIIKPHRGYLSRKKARASFIKPRRAEHHNIREKRHRR
;
A
#
# COMPACT_ATOMS: atom_id res chain seq x y z
N MET A 1 -23.27 -70.44 16.00
CA MET A 1 -23.27 -69.00 16.32
C MET A 1 -22.00 -68.39 15.71
N ARG A 2 -22.15 -67.68 14.59
CA ARG A 2 -21.03 -67.14 13.78
C ARG A 2 -20.52 -65.84 14.41
N LYS A 3 -19.21 -65.77 14.66
CA LYS A 3 -18.53 -64.57 15.20
C LYS A 3 -18.26 -63.59 14.04
N PHE A 4 -18.80 -62.38 14.12
CA PHE A 4 -18.45 -61.28 13.22
C PHE A 4 -17.18 -60.60 13.72
N LEU A 5 -16.13 -60.57 12.89
CA LEU A 5 -14.89 -59.85 13.13
C LEU A 5 -15.03 -58.47 12.46
N PHE A 6 -15.16 -57.40 13.24
CA PHE A 6 -15.13 -56.02 12.73
C PHE A 6 -13.67 -55.53 12.71
N ILE A 7 -13.13 -55.32 11.51
CA ILE A 7 -11.82 -54.68 11.30
C ILE A 7 -12.08 -53.18 11.17
N TYR A 8 -11.61 -52.40 12.14
CA TYR A 8 -11.57 -50.93 12.06
C TYR A 8 -10.37 -50.53 11.19
N LEU A 9 -10.63 -50.04 9.98
CA LEU A 9 -9.62 -49.45 9.10
C LEU A 9 -9.50 -47.96 9.45
N THR A 10 -8.50 -47.58 10.24
CA THR A 10 -8.16 -46.18 10.48
C THR A 10 -7.38 -45.64 9.30
N CYS A 11 -8.05 -44.92 8.39
CA CYS A 11 -7.40 -44.10 7.38
C CYS A 11 -6.73 -42.88 8.04
N LEU A 12 -5.40 -42.92 8.16
CA LEU A 12 -4.57 -41.74 8.41
C LEU A 12 -4.58 -40.86 7.16
N PHE A 13 -5.38 -39.79 7.19
CA PHE A 13 -5.29 -38.73 6.20
C PHE A 13 -4.06 -37.87 6.48
N LEU A 14 -2.96 -38.15 5.78
CA LEU A 14 -1.83 -37.24 5.68
C LEU A 14 -2.19 -36.15 4.66
N THR A 15 -2.57 -34.97 5.14
CA THR A 15 -2.68 -33.78 4.28
C THR A 15 -1.28 -33.25 3.99
N PRO A 16 -0.88 -33.04 2.72
CA PRO A 16 0.38 -32.37 2.41
C PRO A 16 0.27 -30.87 2.78
N GLU A 17 0.96 -30.47 3.85
CA GLU A 17 1.24 -29.05 4.13
C GLU A 17 2.09 -28.49 2.99
N HIS A 18 1.46 -27.72 2.10
CA HIS A 18 2.19 -26.83 1.20
C HIS A 18 2.60 -25.60 2.00
N ALA A 19 3.71 -25.71 2.73
CA ALA A 19 4.42 -24.55 3.25
C ALA A 19 5.19 -23.90 2.08
N GLN A 20 4.54 -22.98 1.35
CA GLN A 20 5.29 -22.02 0.54
C GLN A 20 5.99 -21.06 1.50
N ASN A 21 7.25 -21.38 1.80
CA ASN A 21 8.17 -20.53 2.51
C ASN A 21 8.55 -19.34 1.61
N SER A 22 7.68 -18.32 1.55
CA SER A 22 8.10 -17.00 1.12
C SER A 22 8.75 -16.33 2.32
N GLU A 23 10.04 -16.58 2.48
CA GLU A 23 10.93 -15.82 3.36
C GLU A 23 11.06 -14.40 2.78
N VAL A 24 9.99 -13.61 2.89
CA VAL A 24 10.07 -12.17 2.77
C VAL A 24 10.69 -11.73 4.09
N ASN A 25 11.93 -11.24 4.05
CA ASN A 25 12.45 -10.37 5.09
C ASN A 25 11.51 -9.15 5.17
N GLU A 26 10.40 -9.27 5.90
CA GLU A 26 9.53 -8.16 6.30
C GLU A 26 10.27 -7.39 7.41
N THR A 27 11.40 -6.77 7.06
CA THR A 27 12.19 -5.89 7.94
C THR A 27 11.64 -4.47 8.00
N SER A 28 10.66 -4.14 7.16
CA SER A 28 10.03 -2.83 7.17
C SER A 28 8.86 -2.82 8.16
N PRO A 29 8.86 -1.94 9.19
CA PRO A 29 7.76 -1.80 10.15
C PRO A 29 6.58 -1.08 9.48
N GLU A 30 6.00 -1.70 8.45
CA GLU A 30 4.94 -1.11 7.64
C GLU A 30 3.63 -1.13 8.43
N ASN A 31 3.44 -0.13 9.28
CA ASN A 31 2.17 0.17 9.92
C ASN A 31 1.23 0.96 8.98
N PHE A 32 1.48 0.93 7.67
CA PHE A 32 0.62 1.48 6.63
C PHE A 32 0.66 0.59 5.39
N SER A 33 -0.50 0.26 4.83
CA SER A 33 -0.58 -0.60 3.64
C SER A 33 -0.63 0.22 2.35
N LEU A 34 0.45 0.16 1.55
CA LEU A 34 0.49 0.77 0.22
C LEU A 34 -0.52 0.12 -0.74
N GLU A 35 -0.62 -1.21 -0.69
CA GLU A 35 -1.61 -1.99 -1.46
C GLU A 35 -3.04 -1.61 -1.05
N GLY A 36 -3.29 -1.48 0.26
CA GLY A 36 -4.59 -1.06 0.79
C GLY A 36 -4.97 0.37 0.40
N ALA A 37 -4.01 1.29 0.40
CA ALA A 37 -4.23 2.66 -0.08
C ALA A 37 -4.63 2.67 -1.56
N LEU A 38 -3.94 1.91 -2.42
CA LEU A 38 -4.34 1.78 -3.83
C LEU A 38 -5.70 1.08 -3.99
N ALA A 39 -6.01 0.09 -3.17
CA ALA A 39 -7.31 -0.60 -3.19
C ALA A 39 -8.46 0.38 -2.90
N ILE A 40 -8.31 1.22 -1.86
CA ILE A 40 -9.30 2.25 -1.52
C ILE A 40 -9.36 3.31 -2.61
N PHE A 41 -8.21 3.78 -3.11
CA PHE A 41 -8.16 4.79 -4.17
C PHE A 41 -8.89 4.33 -5.44
N LYS A 42 -8.72 3.06 -5.82
CA LYS A 42 -9.39 2.42 -6.95
C LYS A 42 -10.92 2.48 -6.85
N THR A 43 -11.49 2.40 -5.64
CA THR A 43 -12.94 2.37 -5.43
C THR A 43 -13.54 3.70 -4.99
N SER A 44 -12.72 4.66 -4.59
CA SER A 44 -13.19 5.99 -4.12
C SER A 44 -13.65 6.86 -5.29
N SER A 45 -14.68 7.67 -5.07
CA SER A 45 -15.23 8.57 -6.09
C SER A 45 -14.52 9.92 -6.13
N SER A 46 -13.80 10.28 -5.08
CA SER A 46 -13.05 11.54 -4.96
C SER A 46 -11.86 11.40 -4.01
N LEU A 47 -10.97 12.41 -4.01
CA LEU A 47 -9.86 12.46 -3.05
C LEU A 47 -10.33 12.69 -1.61
N GLU A 48 -11.46 13.36 -1.40
CA GLU A 48 -12.09 13.51 -0.08
C GLU A 48 -12.60 12.17 0.45
N GLU A 49 -13.29 11.40 -0.39
CA GLU A 49 -13.78 10.07 -0.03
C GLU A 49 -12.61 9.12 0.24
N PHE A 50 -11.57 9.20 -0.59
CA PHE A 50 -10.33 8.47 -0.39
C PHE A 50 -9.67 8.80 0.96
N GLU A 51 -9.49 10.09 1.28
CA GLU A 51 -8.94 10.56 2.56
C GLU A 51 -9.77 10.06 3.75
N LYS A 52 -11.10 10.10 3.64
CA LYS A 52 -11.97 9.56 4.67
C LYS A 52 -11.74 8.06 4.86
N ALA A 53 -11.79 7.29 3.77
CA ALA A 53 -11.74 5.83 3.83
C ALA A 53 -10.38 5.29 4.31
N ILE A 54 -9.24 5.91 3.97
CA ILE A 54 -7.94 5.48 4.50
C ILE A 54 -7.83 5.69 6.03
N ASN A 55 -8.62 6.62 6.58
CA ASN A 55 -8.68 6.93 8.01
C ASN A 55 -9.86 6.24 8.73
N GLU A 56 -10.52 5.27 8.11
CA GLU A 56 -11.52 4.43 8.77
C GLU A 56 -10.89 3.13 9.28
N GLU A 57 -11.06 2.86 10.58
CA GLU A 57 -10.50 1.68 11.29
C GLU A 57 -10.79 0.36 10.55
N ASN A 58 -12.02 0.19 10.06
CA ASN A 58 -12.49 -1.03 9.45
C ASN A 58 -11.81 -1.36 8.10
N ASN A 59 -11.18 -0.38 7.47
CA ASN A 59 -10.52 -0.60 6.18
C ASN A 59 -9.14 -1.25 6.34
N ASN A 60 -8.56 -1.23 7.55
CA ASN A 60 -7.28 -1.87 7.87
C ASN A 60 -6.16 -1.42 6.92
N VAL A 61 -6.01 -0.11 6.74
CA VAL A 61 -4.96 0.49 5.88
C VAL A 61 -3.98 1.32 6.70
N ASN A 62 -4.48 2.08 7.67
CA ASN A 62 -3.69 2.91 8.57
C ASN A 62 -3.56 2.26 9.96
N ASN A 63 -2.33 2.04 10.40
CA ASN A 63 -1.95 1.62 11.75
C ASN A 63 -0.79 2.48 12.30
N LEU A 64 -0.55 3.65 11.71
CA LEU A 64 0.57 4.52 12.04
C LEU A 64 0.34 5.24 13.35
N ASP A 65 1.37 5.29 14.20
CA ASP A 65 1.49 6.09 15.41
C ASP A 65 2.96 6.53 15.48
N LEU A 66 3.27 7.55 14.68
CA LEU A 66 4.62 8.06 14.41
C LEU A 66 5.09 9.01 15.52
N ASN A 67 4.16 9.66 16.21
CA ASN A 67 4.45 10.52 17.35
C ASN A 67 4.48 9.75 18.69
N ASP A 68 4.19 8.44 18.67
CA ASP A 68 4.15 7.53 19.82
C ASP A 68 3.18 8.01 20.94
N ASP A 69 2.04 8.61 20.58
CA ASP A 69 1.02 9.06 21.53
C ASP A 69 0.01 7.97 21.94
N GLY A 70 0.12 6.79 21.33
CA GLY A 70 -0.71 5.62 21.61
C GLY A 70 -2.03 5.61 20.84
N THR A 71 -2.24 6.57 19.94
CA THR A 71 -3.36 6.62 19.02
C THR A 71 -2.87 6.73 17.57
N ILE A 72 -3.70 6.32 16.62
CA ILE A 72 -3.33 6.41 15.22
C ILE A 72 -3.24 7.87 14.74
N ASP A 73 -2.23 8.17 13.92
CA ASP A 73 -2.11 9.46 13.25
C ASP A 73 -3.13 9.59 12.12
N TYR A 74 -3.73 10.78 12.00
CA TYR A 74 -4.60 11.09 10.87
C TYR A 74 -3.77 11.33 9.60
N ILE A 75 -4.15 10.69 8.50
CA ILE A 75 -3.51 10.84 7.19
C ILE A 75 -4.26 11.89 6.37
N THR A 76 -3.57 12.97 6.01
CA THR A 76 -4.07 13.99 5.09
C THR A 76 -3.71 13.67 3.65
N VAL A 77 -4.59 14.02 2.71
CA VAL A 77 -4.36 13.91 1.27
C VAL A 77 -4.18 15.29 0.66
N GLU A 78 -3.20 15.44 -0.23
CA GLU A 78 -2.96 16.64 -1.02
C GLU A 78 -2.65 16.25 -2.47
N ASP A 79 -3.26 16.92 -3.44
CA ASP A 79 -2.94 16.75 -4.85
C ASP A 79 -1.96 17.84 -5.32
N LEU A 80 -0.95 17.45 -6.10
CA LEU A 80 -0.09 18.34 -6.84
C LEU A 80 -0.15 18.02 -8.33
N ILE A 81 -0.36 19.06 -9.13
CA ILE A 81 -0.50 18.95 -10.58
C ILE A 81 0.72 19.58 -11.25
N GLU A 82 1.37 18.83 -12.16
CA GLU A 82 2.40 19.35 -13.07
C GLU A 82 2.07 18.89 -14.50
N GLY A 83 1.55 19.80 -15.33
CA GLY A 83 1.07 19.45 -16.67
C GLY A 83 -0.20 18.59 -16.60
N SER A 84 -0.14 17.38 -17.14
CA SER A 84 -1.21 16.38 -17.04
C SER A 84 -1.00 15.36 -15.93
N ASP A 85 0.13 15.41 -15.22
CA ASP A 85 0.46 14.41 -14.20
C ASP A 85 0.02 14.89 -12.81
N HIS A 86 -0.42 13.94 -12.00
CA HIS A 86 -0.84 14.19 -10.62
C HIS A 86 0.07 13.44 -9.65
N VAL A 87 0.41 14.09 -8.54
CA VAL A 87 1.09 13.47 -7.38
C VAL A 87 0.21 13.68 -6.17
N ILE A 88 -0.46 12.60 -5.76
CA ILE A 88 -1.27 12.59 -4.55
C ILE A 88 -0.37 12.23 -3.37
N ILE A 89 -0.17 13.18 -2.46
CA ILE A 89 0.68 13.04 -1.29
C ILE A 89 -0.17 12.58 -0.10
N LEU A 90 0.28 11.52 0.57
CA LEU A 90 -0.24 11.08 1.85
C LEU A 90 0.71 11.55 2.95
N SER A 91 0.21 12.32 3.92
CA SER A 91 1.02 12.79 5.05
C SER A 91 0.30 12.59 6.39
N ALA A 92 0.99 12.01 7.37
CA ALA A 92 0.52 11.94 8.76
C ALA A 92 0.62 13.31 9.44
N LEU A 93 -0.42 13.68 10.19
CA LEU A 93 -0.36 14.77 11.15
C LEU A 93 0.30 14.23 12.42
N VAL A 94 1.50 14.72 12.75
CA VAL A 94 2.29 14.22 13.91
C VAL A 94 2.52 15.30 14.98
N GLY A 95 2.11 16.54 14.71
CA GLY A 95 2.18 17.64 15.65
C GLY A 95 1.51 18.90 15.11
N ASN A 96 1.54 19.99 15.88
CA ASN A 96 0.82 21.23 15.58
C ASN A 96 1.27 21.91 14.26
N SER A 97 2.54 21.75 13.90
CA SER A 97 3.11 22.28 12.65
C SER A 97 3.85 21.22 11.85
N ASP A 98 3.80 19.97 12.32
CA ASP A 98 4.60 18.88 11.80
C ASP A 98 3.72 17.89 11.04
N LYS A 99 4.05 17.74 9.76
CA LYS A 99 3.49 16.70 8.89
C LYS A 99 4.63 15.83 8.40
N GLN A 100 4.38 14.54 8.35
CA GLN A 100 5.33 13.56 7.85
C GLN A 100 4.78 12.87 6.62
N ASP A 101 5.47 12.97 5.49
CA ASP A 101 5.06 12.31 4.25
C ASP A 101 5.21 10.79 4.40
N ILE A 102 4.16 10.06 4.07
CA ILE A 102 4.07 8.60 4.19
C ILE A 102 4.35 7.93 2.85
N ALA A 103 3.65 8.38 1.82
CA ALA A 103 3.72 7.83 0.47
C ALA A 103 3.18 8.84 -0.55
N THR A 104 3.49 8.61 -1.82
CA THR A 104 2.91 9.37 -2.94
C THR A 104 2.31 8.44 -3.97
N LEU A 105 1.09 8.73 -4.44
CA LEU A 105 0.53 8.11 -5.63
C LEU A 105 0.88 9.00 -6.82
N ASN A 106 1.74 8.51 -7.70
CA ASN A 106 2.16 9.18 -8.91
C ASN A 106 1.31 8.67 -10.07
N ILE A 107 0.61 9.59 -10.74
CA ILE A 107 -0.34 9.29 -11.79
C ILE A 107 0.15 9.98 -13.06
N GLU A 108 0.39 9.20 -14.10
CA GLU A 108 0.83 9.68 -15.41
C GLU A 108 -0.29 9.43 -16.43
N LYS A 109 -0.70 10.48 -17.14
CA LYS A 109 -1.66 10.37 -18.25
C LYS A 109 -0.90 10.27 -19.56
N VAL A 110 -0.94 9.10 -20.19
CA VAL A 110 -0.18 8.79 -21.41
C VAL A 110 -1.01 8.99 -22.68
N GLY A 111 -2.34 8.89 -22.58
CA GLY A 111 -3.27 9.05 -23.70
C GLY A 111 -4.59 9.70 -23.30
N ASP A 112 -5.57 9.71 -24.20
CA ASP A 112 -6.89 10.30 -23.94
C ASP A 112 -7.67 9.53 -22.88
N GLU A 113 -7.62 8.20 -22.95
CA GLU A 113 -8.28 7.28 -22.02
C GLU A 113 -7.30 6.28 -21.40
N GLU A 114 -6.06 6.73 -21.21
CA GLU A 114 -4.97 5.90 -20.73
C GLU A 114 -4.16 6.62 -19.66
N ALA A 115 -4.16 6.04 -18.46
CA ALA A 115 -3.37 6.51 -17.34
C ALA A 115 -2.80 5.33 -16.54
N TYR A 116 -1.65 5.58 -15.90
CA TYR A 116 -0.95 4.63 -15.05
C TYR A 116 -0.73 5.25 -13.67
N ILE A 117 -0.68 4.40 -12.64
CA ILE A 117 -0.51 4.81 -11.25
C ILE A 117 0.48 3.93 -10.53
N GLN A 118 1.34 4.55 -9.72
CA GLN A 118 2.21 3.87 -8.79
C GLN A 118 2.15 4.55 -7.43
N ILE A 119 2.10 3.78 -6.35
CA ILE A 119 2.30 4.30 -5.00
C ILE A 119 3.74 4.03 -4.56
N ILE A 120 4.42 5.07 -4.09
CA ILE A 120 5.81 5.01 -3.64
C ILE A 120 5.85 5.34 -2.16
N GLY A 121 6.33 4.40 -1.34
CA GLY A 121 6.55 4.61 0.08
C GLY A 121 7.67 5.61 0.34
N ASN A 122 7.52 6.47 1.34
CA ASN A 122 8.61 7.35 1.76
C ASN A 122 9.74 6.52 2.39
N GLU A 123 10.98 6.73 1.93
CA GLU A 123 12.19 6.02 2.37
C GLU A 123 12.48 6.14 3.89
N ASP A 124 11.86 7.11 4.58
CA ASP A 124 11.97 7.23 6.03
C ASP A 124 11.06 6.23 6.80
N LEU A 125 10.03 5.68 6.14
CA LEU A 125 9.08 4.71 6.71
C LEU A 125 9.14 3.33 6.04
N PHE A 126 9.50 3.30 4.76
CA PHE A 126 9.55 2.10 3.93
C PHE A 126 10.97 1.86 3.46
N ASP A 127 11.27 0.59 3.12
CA ASP A 127 12.52 0.27 2.45
C ASP A 127 12.68 1.10 1.16
N LYS A 128 13.92 1.45 0.83
CA LYS A 128 14.22 2.23 -0.37
C LYS A 128 13.67 1.56 -1.62
N ASN A 129 13.06 2.36 -2.50
CA ASN A 129 12.39 1.92 -3.72
C ASN A 129 11.21 0.95 -3.46
N THR A 130 10.49 1.10 -2.34
CA THR A 130 9.21 0.41 -2.13
C THR A 130 8.15 1.04 -3.04
N VAL A 131 7.90 0.40 -4.18
CA VAL A 131 6.92 0.83 -5.20
C VAL A 131 5.89 -0.26 -5.38
N VAL A 132 4.61 0.12 -5.36
CA VAL A 132 3.48 -0.79 -5.60
C VAL A 132 2.66 -0.25 -6.78
N GLU A 133 2.24 -1.16 -7.66
CA GLU A 133 1.44 -0.83 -8.84
C GLU A 133 0.36 -1.89 -9.09
N PRO A 134 -0.75 -1.52 -9.74
CA PRO A 134 -1.78 -2.47 -10.15
C PRO A 134 -1.27 -3.35 -11.28
N TYR A 135 -1.59 -4.64 -11.20
CA TYR A 135 -1.25 -5.60 -12.25
C TYR A 135 -2.45 -6.46 -12.64
N ASN A 136 -2.42 -6.96 -13.87
CA ASN A 136 -3.28 -8.03 -14.32
C ASN A 136 -2.41 -9.21 -14.81
N VAL A 137 -2.99 -10.40 -14.87
CA VAL A 137 -2.30 -11.59 -15.37
C VAL A 137 -2.84 -11.89 -16.77
N SER A 138 -1.95 -11.85 -17.76
CA SER A 138 -2.24 -12.30 -19.12
C SER A 138 -1.45 -13.56 -19.43
N GLU A 139 -2.12 -14.52 -20.06
CA GLU A 139 -1.47 -15.73 -20.54
C GLU A 139 -0.75 -15.41 -21.85
N LYS A 140 0.58 -15.56 -21.86
CA LYS A 140 1.37 -15.40 -23.07
C LYS A 140 1.67 -16.78 -23.65
N ILE A 141 1.36 -16.94 -24.92
CA ILE A 141 1.69 -18.14 -25.69
C ILE A 141 3.18 -18.08 -26.05
N ILE A 142 3.94 -19.08 -25.66
CA ILE A 142 5.31 -19.29 -26.14
C ILE A 142 5.23 -20.29 -27.28
N ASP A 143 5.37 -19.79 -28.51
CA ASP A 143 5.37 -20.61 -29.71
C ASP A 143 6.79 -21.16 -29.94
N ASP A 144 7.10 -22.27 -29.28
CA ASP A 144 8.32 -23.02 -29.60
C ASP A 144 8.11 -23.73 -30.93
N LYS A 145 9.02 -23.49 -31.90
CA LYS A 145 8.98 -24.00 -33.28
C LYS A 145 9.18 -25.52 -33.38
N GLY A 146 8.38 -26.31 -32.66
CA GLY A 146 8.45 -27.76 -32.62
C GLY A 146 7.08 -28.38 -32.30
N PRO A 147 6.94 -29.70 -32.33
CA PRO A 147 5.66 -30.40 -32.12
C PRO A 147 5.27 -30.46 -30.62
N SER A 148 5.57 -29.41 -29.84
CA SER A 148 5.29 -29.37 -28.41
C SER A 148 3.89 -28.79 -28.11
N ILE A 149 3.36 -29.17 -26.95
CA ILE A 149 2.14 -28.62 -26.37
C ILE A 149 2.33 -27.11 -26.13
N LEU A 150 1.27 -26.33 -26.36
CA LEU A 150 1.24 -24.88 -26.15
C LEU A 150 1.55 -24.55 -24.68
N ASP A 151 2.72 -24.00 -24.40
CA ASP A 151 3.08 -23.52 -23.06
C ASP A 151 2.51 -22.12 -22.84
N LEU A 152 1.51 -22.04 -21.95
CA LEU A 152 0.93 -20.78 -21.48
C LEU A 152 1.67 -20.33 -20.23
N VAL A 153 2.38 -19.20 -20.33
CA VAL A 153 3.07 -18.60 -19.17
C VAL A 153 2.27 -17.39 -18.68
N PRO A 154 1.84 -17.37 -17.40
CA PRO A 154 1.19 -16.19 -16.83
C PRO A 154 2.22 -15.06 -16.72
N THR A 155 1.94 -13.95 -17.39
CA THR A 155 2.77 -12.75 -17.39
C THR A 155 2.00 -11.60 -16.76
N ARG A 156 2.69 -10.79 -15.96
CA ARG A 156 2.09 -9.61 -15.33
C ARG A 156 2.15 -8.44 -16.29
N ILE A 157 1.02 -7.77 -16.47
CA ILE A 157 0.91 -6.58 -17.31
C ILE A 157 0.40 -5.42 -16.48
N THR A 158 0.86 -4.22 -16.84
CA THR A 158 0.40 -2.97 -16.24
C THR A 158 -1.07 -2.73 -16.58
N VAL A 159 -1.82 -2.18 -15.63
CA VAL A 159 -3.25 -1.91 -15.77
C VAL A 159 -3.49 -0.46 -16.14
N ASN A 160 -4.25 -0.21 -17.21
CA ASN A 160 -4.82 1.11 -17.46
C ASN A 160 -5.86 1.44 -16.38
N VAL A 161 -5.61 2.51 -15.62
CA VAL A 161 -6.45 2.92 -14.49
C VAL A 161 -7.46 4.02 -14.83
N TRP A 162 -7.56 4.42 -16.10
CA TRP A 162 -8.43 5.52 -16.53
C TRP A 162 -9.90 5.38 -16.08
N SER A 163 -10.41 4.14 -15.99
CA SER A 163 -11.78 3.85 -15.60
C SER A 163 -12.04 3.92 -14.09
N TRP A 164 -11.01 4.13 -13.25
CA TRP A 164 -11.20 4.24 -11.81
C TRP A 164 -11.95 5.54 -11.47
N PRO A 165 -12.96 5.51 -10.56
CA PRO A 165 -13.76 6.70 -10.29
C PRO A 165 -12.94 7.90 -9.80
N CYS A 166 -11.96 7.67 -8.92
CA CYS A 166 -11.07 8.74 -8.45
C CYS A 166 -10.19 9.31 -9.58
N ILE A 167 -9.71 8.49 -10.51
CA ILE A 167 -8.94 8.94 -11.69
C ILE A 167 -9.84 9.80 -12.59
N ARG A 168 -11.06 9.32 -12.88
CA ARG A 168 -12.06 10.09 -13.64
C ARG A 168 -12.38 11.42 -12.96
N PHE A 169 -12.43 11.45 -11.64
CA PHE A 169 -12.72 12.63 -10.84
C PHE A 169 -11.61 13.69 -10.95
N ILE A 170 -10.34 13.31 -10.77
CA ILE A 170 -9.22 14.28 -10.85
C ILE A 170 -9.00 14.85 -12.27
N TYR A 171 -9.37 14.09 -13.31
CA TYR A 171 -9.32 14.55 -14.71
C TYR A 171 -10.63 15.18 -15.22
N ALA A 172 -11.66 15.29 -14.36
CA ALA A 172 -12.95 15.84 -14.78
C ALA A 172 -12.84 17.35 -15.09
N PRO A 173 -13.56 17.85 -16.11
CA PRO A 173 -13.70 19.29 -16.32
C PRO A 173 -14.33 19.94 -15.09
N GLY A 174 -13.60 20.83 -14.42
CA GLY A 174 -14.03 21.50 -13.19
C GLY A 174 -13.51 20.87 -11.89
N TYR A 175 -12.63 19.88 -11.96
CA TYR A 175 -11.87 19.45 -10.79
C TYR A 175 -11.03 20.61 -10.23
N HIS A 176 -11.06 20.74 -8.91
CA HIS A 176 -10.23 21.67 -8.16
C HIS A 176 -9.27 20.89 -7.29
N ILE A 177 -8.01 21.31 -7.26
CA ILE A 177 -6.94 20.68 -6.48
C ILE A 177 -7.42 20.40 -5.06
N TRP A 178 -7.41 19.13 -4.67
CA TRP A 178 -7.73 18.73 -3.31
C TRP A 178 -6.56 19.03 -2.39
N VAL A 179 -6.83 19.77 -1.31
CA VAL A 179 -5.92 19.95 -0.20
C VAL A 179 -6.72 19.67 1.06
N SER A 180 -6.36 18.63 1.80
CA SER A 180 -7.03 18.26 3.04
C SER A 180 -7.27 19.49 3.93
N PRO A 181 -8.52 19.75 4.36
CA PRO A 181 -8.82 20.83 5.29
C PRO A 181 -8.42 20.49 6.73
N VAL A 182 -8.10 19.22 7.02
CA VAL A 182 -7.81 18.73 8.36
C VAL A 182 -6.50 19.29 8.88
N ARG A 183 -6.50 19.68 10.16
CA ARG A 183 -5.35 20.24 10.86
C ARG A 183 -5.17 19.52 12.18
N TRP A 184 -3.97 19.60 12.74
CA TRP A 184 -3.70 19.09 14.08
C TRP A 184 -4.72 19.63 15.07
N SER A 185 -5.23 18.75 15.95
CA SER A 185 -6.28 19.06 16.93
C SER A 185 -7.65 19.51 16.37
N ILE A 186 -7.82 19.57 15.04
CA ILE A 186 -9.08 19.92 14.38
C ILE A 186 -9.41 18.81 13.38
N TYR A 187 -10.03 17.76 13.91
CA TYR A 187 -10.39 16.57 13.15
C TYR A 187 -11.86 16.58 12.72
N PRO A 188 -12.20 15.91 11.60
CA PRO A 188 -13.59 15.75 11.19
C PRO A 188 -14.43 15.03 12.24
N ARG A 189 -15.71 15.41 12.38
CA ARG A 189 -16.63 14.83 13.39
C ARG A 189 -16.83 13.32 13.27
N TRP A 190 -16.64 12.77 12.07
CA TRP A 190 -16.78 11.34 11.79
C TRP A 190 -15.54 10.55 12.20
N TRP A 191 -14.38 11.20 12.33
CA TRP A 191 -13.13 10.54 12.69
C TRP A 191 -13.01 10.41 14.19
N LYS A 192 -12.53 9.25 14.64
CA LYS A 192 -12.15 9.00 16.03
C LYS A 192 -10.83 8.25 16.03
N PRO A 193 -9.84 8.67 16.83
CA PRO A 193 -8.60 7.92 16.96
C PRO A 193 -8.88 6.56 17.61
N TRP A 194 -8.20 5.52 17.14
CA TRP A 194 -8.14 4.21 17.78
C TRP A 194 -6.70 3.88 18.18
N ARG A 195 -6.54 2.83 18.98
CA ARG A 195 -5.19 2.36 19.37
C ARG A 195 -4.58 1.54 18.24
N PRO A 196 -3.30 1.74 17.92
CA PRO A 196 -2.61 0.89 16.96
C PRO A 196 -2.71 -0.58 17.33
N MET A 197 -3.06 -1.38 16.34
CA MET A 197 -3.08 -2.82 16.42
C MET A 197 -1.65 -3.35 16.51
N ASN A 198 -1.49 -4.51 17.17
CA ASN A 198 -0.23 -5.24 17.12
C ASN A 198 0.17 -5.51 15.65
N HIS A 199 1.42 -5.24 15.30
CA HIS A 199 1.95 -5.36 13.95
C HIS A 199 1.61 -6.72 13.28
N SER A 200 1.79 -7.84 13.97
CA SER A 200 1.50 -9.17 13.41
C SER A 200 0.03 -9.35 13.03
N VAL A 201 -0.88 -8.75 13.82
CA VAL A 201 -2.31 -8.79 13.55
C VAL A 201 -2.65 -7.83 12.40
N PHE A 202 -2.02 -6.66 12.35
CA PHE A 202 -2.17 -5.72 11.24
C PHE A 202 -1.75 -6.34 9.90
N ILE A 203 -0.58 -7.00 9.87
CA ILE A 203 -0.08 -7.72 8.68
C ILE A 203 -1.10 -8.74 8.20
N THR A 204 -1.73 -9.50 9.10
CA THR A 204 -2.80 -10.44 8.73
C THR A 204 -3.98 -9.74 8.03
N HIS A 205 -4.41 -8.57 8.52
CA HIS A 205 -5.54 -7.85 7.95
C HIS A 205 -5.27 -7.21 6.58
N ILE A 206 -4.03 -6.79 6.31
CA ILE A 206 -3.68 -6.15 5.03
C ILE A 206 -3.52 -7.17 3.89
N HIS A 207 -3.40 -8.46 4.18
CA HIS A 207 -3.26 -9.50 3.15
C HIS A 207 -4.38 -9.47 2.11
N LYS A 208 -5.62 -9.12 2.52
CA LYS A 208 -6.76 -8.98 1.61
C LYS A 208 -6.54 -7.95 0.50
N HIS A 209 -5.69 -6.96 0.74
CA HIS A 209 -5.40 -5.89 -0.21
C HIS A 209 -4.33 -6.28 -1.23
N ARG A 210 -3.57 -7.38 -1.03
CA ARG A 210 -2.43 -7.76 -1.90
C ARG A 210 -2.82 -8.40 -3.25
N PHE A 211 -4.08 -8.83 -3.44
CA PHE A 211 -4.46 -9.68 -4.58
C PHE A 211 -4.39 -9.01 -5.97
N HIS A 212 -4.43 -7.67 -6.07
CA HIS A 212 -4.43 -6.94 -7.35
C HIS A 212 -3.25 -5.98 -7.53
N PHE A 213 -2.34 -5.96 -6.56
CA PHE A 213 -1.21 -5.05 -6.54
C PHE A 213 0.06 -5.84 -6.27
N HIS A 214 1.16 -5.44 -6.90
CA HIS A 214 2.43 -6.06 -6.62
C HIS A 214 3.50 -5.01 -6.34
N ARG A 215 4.49 -5.41 -5.56
CA ARG A 215 5.70 -4.64 -5.38
C ARG A 215 6.59 -4.79 -6.60
N THR A 216 6.96 -3.67 -7.20
CA THR A 216 7.88 -3.62 -8.35
C THR A 216 9.18 -2.93 -7.96
N ARG A 217 10.26 -3.30 -8.63
CA ARG A 217 11.56 -2.62 -8.55
C ARG A 217 11.96 -2.01 -9.90
N SER A 218 11.14 -2.22 -10.92
CA SER A 218 11.40 -1.85 -12.31
C SER A 218 10.36 -0.84 -12.76
N HIS A 219 10.81 0.16 -13.55
CA HIS A 219 9.97 1.24 -14.09
C HIS A 219 9.27 2.05 -12.99
N ILE A 220 9.87 3.19 -12.61
CA ILE A 220 9.32 4.07 -11.57
C ILE A 220 8.79 5.33 -12.25
N ILE A 221 7.49 5.59 -12.13
CA ILE A 221 6.88 6.87 -12.45
C ILE A 221 7.49 7.89 -11.49
N LYS A 222 8.39 8.72 -12.01
CA LYS A 222 9.13 9.67 -11.18
C LYS A 222 8.18 10.76 -10.72
N PRO A 223 8.16 11.10 -9.43
CA PRO A 223 7.39 12.25 -8.99
C PRO A 223 7.98 13.52 -9.62
N HIS A 224 7.12 14.47 -9.93
CA HIS A 224 7.51 15.69 -10.62
C HIS A 224 8.41 16.60 -9.76
N ARG A 225 9.12 17.55 -10.40
CA ARG A 225 10.18 18.34 -9.74
C ARG A 225 9.64 19.22 -8.60
N GLY A 226 8.39 19.66 -8.71
CA GLY A 226 7.69 20.41 -7.66
C GLY A 226 7.63 19.66 -6.32
N TYR A 227 7.20 18.39 -6.34
CA TYR A 227 7.18 17.57 -5.13
C TYR A 227 8.59 17.35 -4.56
N LEU A 228 9.57 17.00 -5.40
CA LEU A 228 10.95 16.76 -4.94
C LEU A 228 11.56 17.99 -4.25
N SER A 229 11.27 19.18 -4.78
CA SER A 229 11.73 20.45 -4.18
C SER A 229 11.10 20.68 -2.80
N ARG A 230 9.80 20.39 -2.67
CA ARG A 230 9.06 20.47 -1.41
C ARG A 230 9.57 19.45 -0.39
N LYS A 231 9.77 18.20 -0.78
CA LYS A 231 10.32 17.14 0.08
C LYS A 231 11.69 17.54 0.64
N LYS A 232 12.56 18.09 -0.21
CA LYS A 232 13.88 18.57 0.21
C LYS A 232 13.81 19.69 1.26
N ALA A 233 12.82 20.58 1.17
CA ALA A 233 12.61 21.64 2.15
C ALA A 233 12.06 21.13 3.50
N ARG A 234 11.35 19.99 3.49
CA ARG A 234 10.68 19.40 4.66
C ARG A 234 11.50 18.30 5.37
N ALA A 235 12.79 18.15 5.06
CA ALA A 235 13.62 17.00 5.45
C ALA A 235 13.84 16.76 6.97
N SER A 236 13.13 17.45 7.87
CA SER A 236 13.07 17.13 9.29
C SER A 236 12.08 16.00 9.53
N PHE A 237 12.54 14.76 9.41
CA PHE A 237 11.78 13.58 9.81
C PHE A 237 11.74 13.44 11.34
N ILE A 238 10.56 13.19 11.91
CA ILE A 238 10.43 12.83 13.32
C ILE A 238 10.62 11.32 13.40
N LYS A 239 11.73 10.88 14.01
CA LYS A 239 11.98 9.45 14.20
C LYS A 239 11.04 8.91 15.27
N PRO A 240 10.28 7.84 14.97
CA PRO A 240 9.52 7.16 16.01
C PRO A 240 10.51 6.59 17.03
N ARG A 241 10.23 6.81 18.31
CA ARG A 241 11.09 6.44 19.45
C ARG A 241 11.31 4.93 19.48
N ARG A 242 10.34 4.16 18.98
CA ARG A 242 10.39 2.70 18.85
C ARG A 242 11.49 2.18 17.90
N ALA A 243 11.87 2.94 16.87
CA ALA A 243 12.94 2.56 15.93
C ALA A 243 14.35 2.63 16.56
N GLU A 244 14.54 3.45 17.59
CA GLU A 244 15.81 3.52 18.33
C GLU A 244 16.05 2.23 19.14
N HIS A 245 14.99 1.67 19.74
CA HIS A 245 15.09 0.47 20.56
C HIS A 245 15.43 -0.79 19.74
N HIS A 246 14.96 -0.92 18.50
CA HIS A 246 15.27 -2.07 17.65
C HIS A 246 16.75 -2.07 17.21
N ASN A 247 17.28 -0.90 16.82
CA ASN A 247 18.69 -0.72 16.45
C ASN A 247 19.66 -1.01 17.61
N ILE A 248 19.26 -0.71 18.85
CA ILE A 248 20.05 -1.04 20.05
C ILE A 248 20.08 -2.56 20.28
N ARG A 249 18.98 -3.27 19.98
CA ARG A 249 18.86 -4.72 20.16
C ARG A 249 19.68 -5.49 19.11
N GLU A 250 19.68 -5.06 17.85
CA GLU A 250 20.54 -5.66 16.82
C GLU A 250 22.03 -5.44 17.09
N LYS A 251 22.43 -4.26 17.57
CA LYS A 251 23.83 -4.00 17.96
C LYS A 251 24.33 -4.85 19.12
N ARG A 252 23.43 -5.33 20.00
CA ARG A 252 23.79 -6.24 21.10
C ARG A 252 23.96 -7.69 20.67
N HIS A 253 23.35 -8.10 19.57
CA HIS A 253 23.49 -9.47 19.04
C HIS A 253 24.66 -9.63 18.04
N ARG A 254 25.33 -8.54 17.66
CA ARG A 254 26.52 -8.55 16.79
C ARG A 254 27.85 -8.36 17.57
N ARG A 255 27.88 -8.67 18.87
CA ARG A 255 29.10 -8.67 19.69
C ARG A 255 29.37 -10.04 20.27
#